data_AF-A0A0G4L2I2-F1
#
_entry.id   AF-A0A0G4L2I2-F1
#
_cell.length_a   1.000
_cell.length_b   1.000
_cell.length_c   1.000
_cell.angle_alpha   90.00
_cell.angle_beta   90.00
_cell.angle_gamma   90.00
#
_symmetry.space_group_name_H-M   'P 1'
#
loop_
_entity.id
_entity.type
_entity.pdbx_description
1 polymer ?
#
loop_
_entity_poly.entity_id
_entity_poly.type
_entity_poly.pdbx_seq_one_letter_code
_entity_poly.pdbx_strand_id
1 'polypeptide(L)'
;MASQAEAQGSVAGSSSWTSFVKSIASFNGDLSSLTAPPFIVSSTSLTEFSSYWCEHPSLFAAPAKEADPAKRALLVLKWFLSTLKQQYAGRSEQYGNEKKPLNPFLGELFLGKWEDAVGTTELISEQVSHHPPATAYSINNLATGVHLEGYNAQKATFKSTINIKQIGHAVLTVPIPGDADKKTETYLITLPSLHIEGLLFGSPFIELDGSSFITSSSGFTAKIDYSGKGWLSGKKNTISAVLYPTGREKEVLYNISGVWTKTFEIHSGPAKTNSSKTLVDSHDATKVEPTGLVVAPVEQQHPLESRRAWAKVAAAVAKGDMDTLSFEKSKIENAQRELRAKERSEGRVWERRYFSEFKGQDPVLESLGTHVGLPLTGAWS
;
A
#
# COMPACT_ATOMS: atom_id res chain seq x y z
N MET A 1 -1.36 26.85 14.71
CA MET A 1 -0.51 26.94 13.50
C MET A 1 0.92 27.41 13.80
N ALA A 2 1.14 28.39 14.68
CA ALA A 2 2.51 28.82 15.05
C ALA A 2 3.37 27.69 15.67
N SER A 3 2.80 26.84 16.54
CA SER A 3 3.55 25.77 17.23
C SER A 3 4.05 24.62 16.33
N GLN A 4 3.35 24.29 15.25
CA GLN A 4 3.79 23.25 14.31
C GLN A 4 4.88 23.77 13.36
N ALA A 5 4.80 25.03 12.94
CA ALA A 5 5.83 25.66 12.11
C ALA A 5 7.14 25.87 12.88
N GLU A 6 7.06 26.25 14.16
CA GLU A 6 8.23 26.34 15.06
C GLU A 6 8.86 24.96 15.36
N ALA A 7 8.02 23.92 15.54
CA ALA A 7 8.50 22.55 15.68
C ALA A 7 9.17 22.02 14.40
N GLN A 8 8.63 22.32 13.22
CA GLN A 8 9.23 21.94 11.93
C GLN A 8 10.54 22.70 11.65
N GLY A 9 10.61 24.00 11.99
CA GLY A 9 11.83 24.80 11.89
C GLY A 9 12.97 24.31 12.79
N SER A 10 12.65 23.83 14.00
CA SER A 10 13.67 23.28 14.92
C SER A 10 14.22 21.93 14.48
N VAL A 11 13.41 21.08 13.81
CA VAL A 11 13.85 19.80 13.24
C VAL A 11 14.77 20.00 12.04
N ALA A 12 14.39 20.87 11.09
CA ALA A 12 15.16 21.15 9.88
C ALA A 12 16.54 21.77 10.19
N GLY A 13 16.63 22.59 11.24
CA GLY A 13 17.88 23.19 11.73
C GLY A 13 18.75 22.26 12.59
N SER A 14 18.30 21.05 12.91
CA SER A 14 19.08 20.13 13.75
C SER A 14 20.29 19.56 12.99
N SER A 15 21.41 19.41 13.69
CA SER A 15 22.63 18.81 13.13
C SER A 15 22.40 17.37 12.65
N SER A 16 21.54 16.62 13.36
CA SER A 16 21.14 15.25 13.00
C SER A 16 20.39 15.19 11.66
N TRP A 17 19.46 16.13 11.42
CA TRP A 17 18.68 16.18 10.17
C TRP A 17 19.53 16.61 8.99
N THR A 18 20.37 17.63 9.17
CA THR A 18 21.29 18.08 8.12
C THR A 18 22.24 16.95 7.69
N SER A 19 22.72 16.16 8.65
CA SER A 19 23.58 15.01 8.39
C SER A 19 22.83 13.89 7.65
N PHE A 20 21.58 13.62 8.05
CA PHE A 20 20.71 12.66 7.38
C PHE A 20 20.43 13.06 5.91
N VAL A 21 20.03 14.30 5.65
CA VAL A 21 19.76 14.79 4.29
C VAL A 21 21.01 14.73 3.41
N LYS A 22 22.19 15.09 3.95
CA LYS A 22 23.46 14.93 3.22
C LYS A 22 23.77 13.46 2.91
N SER A 23 23.47 12.54 3.83
CA SER A 23 23.69 11.11 3.61
C SER A 23 22.85 10.56 2.46
N ILE A 24 21.60 11.05 2.29
CA ILE A 24 20.70 10.62 1.20
C ILE A 24 21.32 10.87 -0.16
N ALA A 25 21.94 12.04 -0.39
CA ALA A 25 22.50 12.40 -1.69
C ALA A 25 23.67 11.50 -2.15
N SER A 26 24.30 10.79 -1.21
CA SER A 26 25.42 9.88 -1.47
C SER A 26 25.08 8.41 -1.19
N PHE A 27 23.84 8.13 -0.80
CA PHE A 27 23.41 6.78 -0.41
C PHE A 27 23.20 5.90 -1.65
N ASN A 28 23.81 4.72 -1.62
CA ASN A 28 23.63 3.68 -2.61
C ASN A 28 23.28 2.37 -1.89
N GLY A 29 22.03 1.94 -1.97
CA GLY A 29 21.54 0.76 -1.25
C GLY A 29 20.02 0.73 -1.11
N ASP A 30 19.52 -0.13 -0.23
CA ASP A 30 18.09 -0.29 0.06
C ASP A 30 17.60 0.74 1.08
N LEU A 31 16.37 1.26 0.90
CA LEU A 31 15.78 2.23 1.82
C LEU A 31 15.69 1.73 3.27
N SER A 32 15.54 0.42 3.45
CA SER A 32 15.51 -0.21 4.76
C SER A 32 16.82 -0.07 5.53
N SER A 33 17.98 0.00 4.86
CA SER A 33 19.29 0.14 5.50
C SER A 33 19.72 1.59 5.73
N LEU A 34 18.98 2.59 5.24
CA LEU A 34 19.26 4.00 5.48
C LEU A 34 19.05 4.36 6.96
N THR A 35 20.10 4.73 7.69
CA THR A 35 19.96 5.17 9.09
C THR A 35 19.20 6.49 9.16
N ALA A 36 18.10 6.50 9.92
CA ALA A 36 17.19 7.62 10.02
C ALA A 36 17.20 8.20 11.45
N PRO A 37 17.09 9.54 11.63
CA PRO A 37 16.97 10.14 12.94
C PRO A 37 15.75 9.64 13.75
N PRO A 38 15.82 9.69 15.09
CA PRO A 38 14.82 9.14 16.01
C PRO A 38 13.38 9.54 15.70
N PHE A 39 13.19 10.83 15.48
CA PHE A 39 11.88 11.45 15.32
C PHE A 39 11.19 11.10 13.99
N ILE A 40 11.91 10.51 13.04
CA ILE A 40 11.35 9.98 11.79
C ILE A 40 11.26 8.45 11.76
N VAL A 41 11.53 7.74 12.86
CA VAL A 41 11.33 6.29 12.93
C VAL A 41 9.90 5.99 13.38
N SER A 42 9.23 5.06 12.70
CA SER A 42 7.94 4.51 13.10
C SER A 42 8.12 3.21 13.89
N SER A 43 7.19 2.93 14.79
CA SER A 43 7.06 1.64 15.48
C SER A 43 6.33 0.57 14.65
N THR A 44 5.83 0.94 13.46
CA THR A 44 5.04 0.07 12.58
C THR A 44 5.95 -0.61 11.56
N SER A 45 5.80 -1.92 11.41
CA SER A 45 6.49 -2.70 10.38
C SER A 45 5.80 -2.61 9.02
N LEU A 46 6.55 -2.76 7.93
CA LEU A 46 5.96 -2.81 6.58
C LEU A 46 4.98 -3.99 6.39
N THR A 47 5.09 -5.06 7.16
CA THR A 47 4.09 -6.16 7.14
C THR A 47 2.70 -5.69 7.55
N GLU A 48 2.59 -4.64 8.38
CA GLU A 48 1.32 -4.06 8.78
C GLU A 48 0.68 -3.23 7.65
N PHE A 49 1.45 -2.77 6.66
CA PHE A 49 0.94 -1.92 5.58
C PHE A 49 -0.06 -2.66 4.67
N SER A 50 -0.02 -3.99 4.65
CA SER A 50 -1.02 -4.81 3.98
C SER A 50 -2.44 -4.54 4.48
N SER A 51 -2.63 -4.05 5.72
CA SER A 51 -3.97 -3.74 6.22
C SER A 51 -4.63 -2.56 5.51
N TYR A 52 -3.85 -1.65 4.92
CA TYR A 52 -4.38 -0.45 4.27
C TYR A 52 -5.27 -0.76 3.05
N TRP A 53 -5.20 -1.97 2.49
CA TRP A 53 -6.08 -2.41 1.42
C TRP A 53 -7.55 -2.57 1.83
N CYS A 54 -7.83 -2.76 3.13
CA CYS A 54 -9.17 -3.10 3.59
C CYS A 54 -9.63 -2.35 4.86
N GLU A 55 -9.11 -1.13 5.07
CA GLU A 55 -9.62 -0.27 6.15
C GLU A 55 -11.07 0.20 5.94
N HIS A 56 -11.66 -0.05 4.76
CA HIS A 56 -13.08 0.13 4.48
C HIS A 56 -13.69 -1.18 3.94
N PRO A 57 -13.98 -2.19 4.79
CA PRO A 57 -14.47 -3.50 4.33
C PRO A 57 -15.78 -3.40 3.55
N SER A 58 -16.67 -2.48 3.93
CA SER A 58 -17.90 -2.17 3.17
C SER A 58 -17.65 -1.76 1.71
N LEU A 59 -16.60 -0.97 1.43
CA LEU A 59 -16.21 -0.62 0.06
C LEU A 59 -15.53 -1.79 -0.65
N PHE A 60 -14.69 -2.53 0.07
CA PHE A 60 -14.01 -3.73 -0.43
C PHE A 60 -15.00 -4.80 -0.92
N ALA A 61 -16.05 -5.06 -0.13
CA ALA A 61 -17.04 -6.10 -0.42
C ALA A 61 -18.20 -5.63 -1.32
N ALA A 62 -18.35 -4.33 -1.56
CA ALA A 62 -19.45 -3.77 -2.37
C ALA A 62 -19.58 -4.39 -3.78
N PRO A 63 -18.48 -4.66 -4.53
CA PRO A 63 -18.56 -5.23 -5.87
C PRO A 63 -19.31 -6.58 -5.95
N ALA A 64 -19.32 -7.38 -4.88
CA ALA A 64 -20.01 -8.68 -4.86
C ALA A 64 -21.54 -8.57 -4.90
N LYS A 65 -22.11 -7.36 -4.75
CA LYS A 65 -23.57 -7.13 -4.76
C LYS A 65 -24.09 -6.49 -6.06
N GLU A 66 -23.20 -6.05 -6.95
CA GLU A 66 -23.58 -5.40 -8.21
C GLU A 66 -23.71 -6.46 -9.31
N ALA A 67 -24.73 -6.44 -10.16
CA ALA A 67 -24.86 -7.43 -11.23
C ALA A 67 -24.20 -6.97 -12.54
N ASP A 68 -24.21 -5.66 -12.80
CA ASP A 68 -23.66 -5.06 -14.02
C ASP A 68 -22.12 -5.02 -13.95
N PRO A 69 -21.39 -5.62 -14.91
CA PRO A 69 -19.93 -5.70 -14.85
C PRO A 69 -19.23 -4.34 -14.98
N ALA A 70 -19.80 -3.37 -15.71
CA ALA A 70 -19.22 -2.04 -15.81
C ALA A 70 -19.35 -1.26 -14.48
N LYS A 71 -20.51 -1.37 -13.83
CA LYS A 71 -20.72 -0.80 -12.49
C LYS A 71 -19.89 -1.52 -11.43
N ARG A 72 -19.72 -2.84 -11.53
CA ARG A 72 -18.84 -3.62 -10.65
C ARG A 72 -17.40 -3.11 -10.75
N ALA A 73 -16.90 -2.93 -11.97
CA ALA A 73 -15.57 -2.36 -12.20
C ALA A 73 -15.44 -0.92 -11.66
N LEU A 74 -16.50 -0.11 -11.72
CA LEU A 74 -16.54 1.22 -11.10
C LEU A 74 -16.44 1.14 -9.56
N LEU A 75 -17.12 0.18 -8.94
CA LEU A 75 -17.04 -0.06 -7.48
C LEU A 75 -15.64 -0.50 -7.06
N VAL A 76 -14.98 -1.37 -7.84
CA VAL A 76 -13.59 -1.77 -7.60
C VAL A 76 -12.65 -0.56 -7.71
N LEU A 77 -12.83 0.28 -8.74
CA LEU A 77 -12.06 1.52 -8.87
C LEU A 77 -12.28 2.47 -7.67
N LYS A 78 -13.52 2.66 -7.23
CA LYS A 78 -13.85 3.48 -6.06
C LYS A 78 -13.19 2.92 -4.79
N TRP A 79 -13.27 1.61 -4.57
CA TRP A 79 -12.61 0.95 -3.44
C TRP A 79 -11.10 1.19 -3.48
N PHE A 80 -10.43 0.92 -4.61
CA PHE A 80 -8.98 1.13 -4.74
C PHE A 80 -8.59 2.57 -4.38
N LEU A 81 -9.29 3.57 -4.93
CA LEU A 81 -9.04 4.98 -4.64
C LEU A 81 -9.23 5.33 -3.15
N SER A 82 -10.16 4.67 -2.46
CA SER A 82 -10.37 4.86 -1.02
C SER A 82 -9.20 4.36 -0.16
N THR A 83 -8.38 3.43 -0.67
CA THR A 83 -7.20 2.90 0.05
C THR A 83 -6.03 3.89 0.07
N LEU A 84 -5.97 4.81 -0.91
CA LEU A 84 -4.80 5.66 -1.14
C LEU A 84 -4.47 6.55 0.06
N LYS A 85 -5.50 7.10 0.73
CA LYS A 85 -5.31 7.96 1.90
C LYS A 85 -4.52 7.22 3.00
N GLN A 86 -4.91 6.00 3.32
CA GLN A 86 -4.32 5.25 4.42
C GLN A 86 -2.95 4.70 4.05
N GLN A 87 -2.77 4.27 2.80
CA GLN A 87 -1.48 3.84 2.31
C GLN A 87 -0.42 4.95 2.33
N TYR A 88 -0.78 6.17 1.90
CA TYR A 88 0.21 7.18 1.50
C TYR A 88 0.13 8.53 2.22
N ALA A 89 -0.94 8.81 2.98
CA ALA A 89 -1.10 10.09 3.68
C ALA A 89 -1.38 9.95 5.17
N GLY A 90 -2.00 8.86 5.62
CA GLY A 90 -2.47 8.69 7.01
C GLY A 90 -1.40 8.98 8.07
N ARG A 91 -0.19 8.46 7.88
CA ARG A 91 0.95 8.72 8.79
C ARG A 91 1.35 10.18 8.80
N SER A 92 1.47 10.81 7.64
CA SER A 92 1.82 12.23 7.54
C SER A 92 0.76 13.16 8.11
N GLU A 93 -0.52 12.80 7.99
CA GLU A 93 -1.63 13.56 8.59
C GLU A 93 -1.68 13.37 10.11
N GLN A 94 -1.42 12.16 10.60
CA GLN A 94 -1.43 11.84 12.04
C GLN A 94 -0.22 12.41 12.79
N TYR A 95 0.98 12.30 12.21
CA TYR A 95 2.25 12.65 12.89
C TYR A 95 2.87 13.96 12.41
N GLY A 96 2.30 14.59 11.36
CA GLY A 96 2.84 15.80 10.74
C GLY A 96 4.02 15.55 9.78
N ASN A 97 4.47 14.31 9.65
CA ASN A 97 5.50 13.86 8.72
C ASN A 97 5.38 12.36 8.42
N GLU A 98 5.88 11.95 7.26
CA GLU A 98 6.08 10.55 6.93
C GLU A 98 7.24 9.99 7.76
N LYS A 99 7.07 8.76 8.26
CA LYS A 99 8.06 8.09 9.10
C LYS A 99 8.58 6.84 8.41
N LYS A 100 9.87 6.57 8.59
CA LYS A 100 10.51 5.35 8.14
C LYS A 100 9.92 4.16 8.93
N PRO A 101 9.23 3.20 8.28
CA PRO A 101 8.73 2.01 8.94
C PRO A 101 9.86 1.05 9.33
N LEU A 102 9.56 0.11 10.24
CA LEU A 102 10.47 -1.00 10.54
C LEU A 102 10.60 -1.89 9.30
N ASN A 103 11.83 -2.31 9.01
CA ASN A 103 12.10 -3.27 7.94
C ASN A 103 11.77 -4.67 8.46
N PRO A 104 10.81 -5.39 7.87
CA PRO A 104 10.42 -6.68 8.38
C PRO A 104 11.55 -7.71 8.26
N PHE A 105 11.63 -8.60 9.25
CA PHE A 105 12.52 -9.76 9.14
C PHE A 105 11.86 -10.87 8.30
N LEU A 106 12.67 -11.78 7.75
CA LEU A 106 12.16 -12.89 6.94
C LEU A 106 11.22 -13.79 7.78
N GLY A 107 10.01 -14.02 7.26
CA GLY A 107 8.98 -14.82 7.95
C GLY A 107 8.19 -14.06 9.02
N GLU A 108 8.39 -12.74 9.14
CA GLU A 108 7.53 -11.90 9.96
C GLU A 108 6.08 -11.96 9.47
N LEU A 109 5.14 -12.03 10.41
CA LEU A 109 3.71 -12.15 10.15
C LEU A 109 2.96 -10.93 10.65
N PHE A 110 1.88 -10.57 9.98
CA PHE A 110 0.86 -9.70 10.55
C PHE A 110 -0.52 -10.25 10.20
N LEU A 111 -1.26 -10.63 11.25
CA LEU A 111 -2.54 -11.32 11.15
C LEU A 111 -3.60 -10.47 11.85
N GLY A 112 -4.82 -10.48 11.32
CA GLY A 112 -5.93 -9.80 11.95
C GLY A 112 -7.23 -10.00 11.21
N LYS A 113 -8.28 -9.35 11.70
CA LYS A 113 -9.59 -9.34 11.03
C LYS A 113 -10.33 -8.02 11.26
N TRP A 114 -11.18 -7.66 10.32
CA TRP A 114 -12.20 -6.64 10.49
C TRP A 114 -13.55 -7.31 10.72
N GLU A 115 -14.38 -6.70 11.56
CA GLU A 115 -15.76 -7.10 11.79
C GLU A 115 -16.65 -5.87 11.61
N ASP A 116 -17.50 -5.90 10.59
CA ASP A 116 -18.46 -4.84 10.31
C ASP A 116 -19.78 -5.40 9.74
N ALA A 117 -20.61 -4.54 9.15
CA ALA A 117 -21.89 -4.93 8.57
C ALA A 117 -21.78 -5.86 7.34
N VAL A 118 -20.60 -6.01 6.72
CA VAL A 118 -20.36 -6.97 5.63
C VAL A 118 -19.70 -8.26 6.12
N GLY A 119 -19.66 -8.49 7.44
CA GLY A 119 -19.18 -9.72 8.06
C GLY A 119 -17.68 -9.68 8.41
N THR A 120 -17.10 -10.86 8.59
CA THR A 120 -15.67 -10.99 8.93
C THR A 120 -14.80 -10.90 7.68
N THR A 121 -13.81 -10.02 7.71
CA THR A 121 -12.74 -9.94 6.70
C THR A 121 -11.41 -10.24 7.34
N GLU A 122 -10.72 -11.28 6.89
CA GLU A 122 -9.44 -11.73 7.47
C GLU A 122 -8.26 -11.16 6.69
N LEU A 123 -7.16 -10.85 7.40
CA LEU A 123 -5.88 -10.42 6.85
C LEU A 123 -4.81 -11.44 7.23
N ILE A 124 -4.05 -11.87 6.23
CA ILE A 124 -2.77 -12.56 6.38
C ILE A 124 -1.72 -11.73 5.64
N SER A 125 -0.65 -11.37 6.32
CA SER A 125 0.50 -10.68 5.74
C SER A 125 1.79 -11.38 6.20
N GLU A 126 2.70 -11.64 5.27
CA GLU A 126 3.96 -12.34 5.53
C GLU A 126 5.12 -11.66 4.79
N GLN A 127 6.24 -11.48 5.49
CA GLN A 127 7.50 -11.12 4.83
C GLN A 127 8.11 -12.36 4.15
N VAL A 128 7.84 -12.51 2.86
CA VAL A 128 8.24 -13.68 2.05
C VAL A 128 9.66 -13.60 1.50
N SER A 129 10.30 -12.43 1.57
CA SER A 129 11.71 -12.24 1.23
C SER A 129 12.32 -11.06 1.98
N HIS A 130 13.63 -11.12 2.27
CA HIS A 130 14.37 -10.03 2.92
C HIS A 130 15.43 -9.40 2.01
N HIS A 131 15.95 -10.14 1.03
CA HIS A 131 16.91 -9.64 0.04
C HIS A 131 16.55 -10.17 -1.37
N PRO A 132 15.79 -9.41 -2.19
CA PRO A 132 15.20 -8.11 -1.87
C PRO A 132 14.00 -8.23 -0.90
N PRO A 133 13.65 -7.17 -0.14
CA PRO A 133 12.47 -7.18 0.73
C PRO A 133 11.17 -7.38 -0.07
N ALA A 134 10.33 -8.33 0.37
CA ALA A 134 9.01 -8.61 -0.20
C ALA A 134 8.00 -8.94 0.91
N THR A 135 6.84 -8.30 0.86
CA THR A 135 5.69 -8.62 1.71
C THR A 135 4.57 -9.16 0.84
N ALA A 136 4.09 -10.38 1.10
CA ALA A 136 2.90 -10.93 0.48
C ALA A 136 1.70 -10.81 1.42
N TYR A 137 0.50 -10.70 0.85
CA TYR A 137 -0.72 -10.56 1.62
C TYR A 137 -1.92 -11.25 0.96
N SER A 138 -2.87 -11.63 1.80
CA SER A 138 -4.17 -12.18 1.45
C SER A 138 -5.22 -11.56 2.36
N ILE A 139 -6.31 -11.05 1.77
CA ILE A 139 -7.44 -10.44 2.47
C ILE A 139 -8.72 -11.09 1.96
N ASN A 140 -9.47 -11.76 2.83
CA ASN A 140 -10.64 -12.52 2.43
C ASN A 140 -11.87 -12.11 3.25
N ASN A 141 -12.91 -11.62 2.59
CA ASN A 141 -14.21 -11.40 3.23
C ASN A 141 -15.01 -12.71 3.21
N LEU A 142 -15.16 -13.33 4.38
CA LEU A 142 -15.74 -14.67 4.52
C LEU A 142 -17.22 -14.73 4.11
N ALA A 143 -17.95 -13.63 4.29
CA ALA A 143 -19.39 -13.58 4.02
C ALA A 143 -19.72 -13.40 2.54
N THR A 144 -18.95 -12.56 1.84
CA THR A 144 -19.19 -12.23 0.43
C THR A 144 -18.33 -13.02 -0.54
N GLY A 145 -17.22 -13.61 -0.06
CA GLY A 145 -16.25 -14.32 -0.89
C GLY A 145 -15.32 -13.42 -1.70
N VAL A 146 -15.35 -12.09 -1.47
CA VAL A 146 -14.38 -11.19 -2.09
C VAL A 146 -13.00 -11.45 -1.48
N HIS A 147 -12.04 -11.72 -2.35
CA HIS A 147 -10.68 -12.10 -1.97
C HIS A 147 -9.66 -11.25 -2.72
N LEU A 148 -8.72 -10.66 -1.98
CA LEU A 148 -7.58 -9.93 -2.51
C LEU A 148 -6.32 -10.67 -2.13
N GLU A 149 -5.42 -10.85 -3.08
CA GLU A 149 -4.07 -11.33 -2.83
C GLU A 149 -3.06 -10.50 -3.61
N GLY A 150 -1.82 -10.50 -3.16
CA GLY A 150 -0.77 -9.78 -3.86
C GLY A 150 0.52 -9.78 -3.07
N TYR A 151 1.48 -9.06 -3.62
CA TYR A 151 2.72 -8.79 -2.92
C TYR A 151 3.23 -7.40 -3.26
N ASN A 152 4.02 -6.85 -2.36
CA ASN A 152 4.72 -5.59 -2.55
C ASN A 152 6.21 -5.79 -2.28
N ALA A 153 7.00 -5.22 -3.18
CA ALA A 153 8.39 -4.92 -2.98
C ALA A 153 8.70 -3.54 -3.53
N GLN A 154 9.91 -3.07 -3.29
CA GLN A 154 10.28 -1.72 -3.66
C GLN A 154 11.72 -1.64 -4.11
N LYS A 155 11.95 -0.76 -5.07
CA LYS A 155 13.28 -0.30 -5.46
C LYS A 155 13.34 1.20 -5.25
N ALA A 156 14.21 1.63 -4.34
CA ALA A 156 14.42 3.04 -4.07
C ALA A 156 15.59 3.59 -4.90
N THR A 157 15.51 4.86 -5.30
CA THR A 157 16.61 5.61 -5.94
C THR A 157 16.73 6.97 -5.25
N PHE A 158 17.94 7.28 -4.81
CA PHE A 158 18.24 8.43 -3.96
C PHE A 158 18.90 9.53 -4.79
N LYS A 159 18.29 10.72 -4.79
CA LYS A 159 18.83 11.97 -5.36
C LYS A 159 18.65 13.08 -4.32
N SER A 160 18.20 14.28 -4.73
CA SER A 160 17.63 15.28 -3.80
C SER A 160 16.28 14.85 -3.21
N THR A 161 15.60 13.89 -3.85
CA THR A 161 14.38 13.21 -3.41
C THR A 161 14.63 11.70 -3.33
N ILE A 162 13.76 10.98 -2.60
CA ILE A 162 13.77 9.51 -2.59
C ILE A 162 12.66 9.04 -3.51
N ASN A 163 13.02 8.42 -4.63
CA ASN A 163 12.08 7.87 -5.60
C ASN A 163 11.88 6.40 -5.30
N ILE A 164 10.64 5.93 -5.25
CA ILE A 164 10.29 4.55 -4.89
C ILE A 164 9.44 3.98 -6.03
N LYS A 165 10.02 3.00 -6.73
CA LYS A 165 9.28 2.16 -7.66
C LYS A 165 8.74 0.96 -6.91
N GLN A 166 7.42 0.82 -6.86
CA GLN A 166 6.80 -0.38 -6.34
C GLN A 166 6.91 -1.52 -7.35
N ILE A 167 7.21 -2.70 -6.83
CA ILE A 167 7.33 -3.95 -7.58
C ILE A 167 6.24 -4.87 -7.05
N GLY A 168 5.44 -5.40 -7.97
CA GLY A 168 4.32 -6.28 -7.66
C GLY A 168 3.00 -5.77 -8.19
N HIS A 169 1.97 -6.51 -7.82
CA HIS A 169 0.59 -6.29 -8.23
C HIS A 169 -0.33 -6.93 -7.19
N ALA A 170 -1.61 -6.56 -7.26
CA ALA A 170 -2.66 -7.21 -6.50
C ALA A 170 -3.68 -7.83 -7.47
N VAL A 171 -4.28 -8.93 -7.05
CA VAL A 171 -5.35 -9.64 -7.73
C VAL A 171 -6.56 -9.64 -6.82
N LEU A 172 -7.64 -9.00 -7.25
CA LEU A 172 -8.93 -9.04 -6.57
C LEU A 172 -9.86 -9.99 -7.31
N THR A 173 -10.39 -10.98 -6.60
CA THR A 173 -11.41 -11.92 -7.08
C THR A 173 -12.75 -11.56 -6.45
N VAL A 174 -13.75 -11.33 -7.30
CA VAL A 174 -15.10 -10.90 -6.90
C VAL A 174 -16.12 -11.94 -7.37
N PRO A 175 -16.92 -12.53 -6.48
CA PRO A 175 -18.02 -13.39 -6.88
C PRO A 175 -19.11 -12.65 -7.66
N ILE A 176 -19.67 -13.29 -8.68
CA ILE A 176 -20.76 -12.71 -9.48
C ILE A 176 -22.10 -13.02 -8.79
N PRO A 177 -22.88 -12.00 -8.34
CA PRO A 177 -24.12 -12.24 -7.64
C PRO A 177 -25.16 -12.92 -8.54
N GLY A 178 -25.81 -13.93 -7.99
CA GLY A 178 -26.86 -14.69 -8.69
C GLY A 178 -26.36 -15.69 -9.74
N ASP A 179 -25.04 -15.84 -9.92
CA ASP A 179 -24.48 -16.83 -10.84
C ASP A 179 -24.51 -18.24 -10.21
N ALA A 180 -25.29 -19.14 -10.81
CA ALA A 180 -25.47 -20.51 -10.32
C ALA A 180 -24.19 -21.36 -10.43
N ASP A 181 -23.29 -21.01 -11.35
CA ASP A 181 -22.02 -21.70 -11.57
C ASP A 181 -20.91 -21.20 -10.62
N LYS A 182 -21.23 -20.24 -9.72
CA LYS A 182 -20.30 -19.59 -8.80
C LYS A 182 -19.09 -18.97 -9.53
N LYS A 183 -19.31 -18.42 -10.72
CA LYS A 183 -18.25 -17.72 -11.46
C LYS A 183 -17.76 -16.50 -10.69
N THR A 184 -16.50 -16.18 -10.93
CA THR A 184 -15.83 -15.02 -10.36
C THR A 184 -15.32 -14.09 -11.46
N GLU A 185 -15.18 -12.82 -11.11
CA GLU A 185 -14.51 -11.81 -11.90
C GLU A 185 -13.18 -11.47 -11.24
N THR A 186 -12.11 -11.43 -12.04
CA THR A 186 -10.75 -11.19 -11.57
C THR A 186 -10.30 -9.81 -12.03
N TYR A 187 -9.69 -9.04 -11.13
CA TYR A 187 -9.14 -7.72 -11.38
C TYR A 187 -7.65 -7.71 -11.06
N LEU A 188 -6.83 -7.36 -12.04
CA LEU A 188 -5.40 -7.15 -11.89
C LEU A 188 -5.11 -5.68 -11.66
N ILE A 189 -4.42 -5.36 -10.56
CA ILE A 189 -4.19 -4.01 -10.07
C ILE A 189 -2.69 -3.72 -10.03
N THR A 190 -2.26 -2.65 -10.71
CA THR A 190 -0.87 -2.18 -10.66
C THR A 190 -0.67 -1.16 -9.54
N LEU A 191 0.53 -1.18 -8.95
CA LEU A 191 0.88 -0.32 -7.83
C LEU A 191 1.44 1.03 -8.31
N PRO A 192 1.11 2.16 -7.66
CA PRO A 192 1.60 3.47 -8.07
C PRO A 192 3.11 3.60 -7.81
N SER A 193 3.77 4.43 -8.63
CA SER A 193 5.09 4.96 -8.29
C SER A 193 4.94 6.15 -7.35
N LEU A 194 5.95 6.39 -6.53
CA LEU A 194 5.91 7.49 -5.56
C LEU A 194 7.29 8.06 -5.29
N HIS A 195 7.32 9.26 -4.75
CA HIS A 195 8.53 9.90 -4.27
C HIS A 195 8.27 10.58 -2.91
N ILE A 196 9.35 10.69 -2.12
CA ILE A 196 9.34 11.37 -0.83
C ILE A 196 9.86 12.80 -1.04
N GLU A 197 8.97 13.75 -0.82
CA GLU A 197 9.22 15.19 -0.86
C GLU A 197 9.42 15.75 0.56
N GLY A 198 9.81 17.03 0.65
CA GLY A 198 9.84 17.75 1.94
C GLY A 198 11.03 17.41 2.86
N LEU A 199 11.97 16.59 2.40
CA LEU A 199 13.17 16.19 3.14
C LEU A 199 14.04 17.39 3.56
N LEU A 200 14.27 18.36 2.66
CA LEU A 200 15.05 19.56 2.97
C LEU A 200 14.43 20.40 4.10
N PHE A 201 13.10 20.35 4.24
CA PHE A 201 12.35 21.18 5.18
C PHE A 201 11.95 20.44 6.47
N GLY A 202 12.43 19.20 6.68
CA GLY A 202 12.16 18.47 7.92
C GLY A 202 10.75 17.87 8.04
N SER A 203 9.95 17.93 6.97
CA SER A 203 8.58 17.40 6.94
C SER A 203 8.41 16.50 5.71
N PRO A 204 8.98 15.28 5.74
CA PRO A 204 8.84 14.33 4.65
C PRO A 204 7.37 13.99 4.39
N PHE A 205 6.99 13.84 3.12
CA PHE A 205 5.66 13.36 2.73
C PHE A 205 5.71 12.59 1.42
N ILE A 206 4.74 11.70 1.22
CA ILE A 206 4.60 10.95 -0.04
C ILE A 206 3.81 11.76 -1.06
N GLU A 207 4.29 11.73 -2.30
CA GLU A 207 3.56 12.14 -3.48
C GLU A 207 3.54 10.98 -4.48
N LEU A 208 2.34 10.66 -5.00
CA LEU A 208 2.15 9.63 -6.02
C LEU A 208 2.37 10.24 -7.41
N ASP A 209 2.94 9.46 -8.31
CA ASP A 209 3.20 9.86 -9.69
C ASP A 209 2.92 8.73 -10.69
N GLY A 210 2.98 9.08 -11.98
CA GLY A 210 2.71 8.15 -13.08
C GLY A 210 1.25 7.71 -13.13
N SER A 211 1.04 6.45 -13.50
CA SER A 211 -0.28 5.86 -13.62
C SER A 211 -0.37 4.49 -12.95
N SER A 212 -1.49 4.21 -12.31
CA SER A 212 -1.93 2.85 -11.97
C SER A 212 -3.01 2.38 -12.94
N PHE A 213 -3.20 1.07 -13.01
CA PHE A 213 -4.23 0.44 -13.80
C PHE A 213 -4.98 -0.62 -12.99
N ILE A 214 -6.25 -0.78 -13.30
CA ILE A 214 -7.08 -1.90 -12.86
C ILE A 214 -7.70 -2.48 -14.11
N THR A 215 -7.44 -3.74 -14.44
CA THR A 215 -8.06 -4.40 -15.59
C THR A 215 -8.76 -5.68 -15.18
N SER A 216 -9.88 -5.99 -15.79
CA SER A 216 -10.79 -7.06 -15.35
C SER A 216 -10.99 -8.14 -16.40
N SER A 217 -11.27 -9.36 -15.94
CA SER A 217 -11.68 -10.47 -16.82
C SER A 217 -13.03 -10.27 -17.51
N SER A 218 -13.82 -9.28 -17.07
CA SER A 218 -15.09 -8.87 -17.70
C SER A 218 -14.93 -7.84 -18.83
N GLY A 219 -13.69 -7.43 -19.14
CA GLY A 219 -13.39 -6.58 -20.29
C GLY A 219 -13.48 -5.08 -20.02
N PHE A 220 -13.24 -4.65 -18.78
CA PHE A 220 -13.10 -3.24 -18.42
C PHE A 220 -11.73 -2.93 -17.83
N THR A 221 -11.22 -1.74 -18.16
CA THR A 221 -9.94 -1.23 -17.66
C THR A 221 -10.11 0.19 -17.14
N ALA A 222 -9.58 0.45 -15.95
CA ALA A 222 -9.40 1.77 -15.39
C ALA A 222 -7.93 2.20 -15.51
N LYS A 223 -7.71 3.44 -15.92
CA LYS A 223 -6.42 4.13 -15.81
C LYS A 223 -6.54 5.23 -14.76
N ILE A 224 -5.62 5.29 -13.81
CA ILE A 224 -5.57 6.29 -12.75
C ILE A 224 -4.27 7.07 -12.93
N ASP A 225 -4.37 8.36 -13.25
CA ASP A 225 -3.25 9.28 -13.34
C ASP A 225 -3.13 10.09 -12.04
N TYR A 226 -1.91 10.14 -11.48
CA TYR A 226 -1.60 10.89 -10.27
C TYR A 226 -0.84 12.17 -10.60
N SER A 227 -1.19 13.26 -9.92
CA SER A 227 -0.44 14.51 -10.01
C SER A 227 -0.44 15.28 -8.69
N GLY A 228 0.53 16.16 -8.50
CA GLY A 228 0.53 17.06 -7.34
C GLY A 228 1.10 18.43 -7.62
N LYS A 229 1.82 19.00 -6.65
CA LYS A 229 2.21 20.43 -6.69
C LYS A 229 3.23 20.66 -7.80
N GLY A 230 2.88 21.47 -8.81
CA GLY A 230 3.73 21.77 -9.96
C GLY A 230 3.20 21.24 -11.30
N TRP A 231 2.16 20.39 -11.28
CA TRP A 231 1.41 20.00 -12.48
C TRP A 231 0.25 20.97 -12.76
N LEU A 232 -0.38 20.89 -13.94
CA LEU A 232 -1.49 21.76 -14.37
C LEU A 232 -2.63 21.93 -13.34
N SER A 233 -2.84 20.97 -12.44
CA SER A 233 -3.88 21.04 -11.39
C SER A 233 -3.49 21.84 -10.14
N GLY A 234 -2.19 22.07 -9.90
CA GLY A 234 -1.64 22.82 -8.76
C GLY A 234 -1.90 22.26 -7.35
N LYS A 235 -2.80 21.29 -7.19
CA LYS A 235 -3.18 20.70 -5.89
C LYS A 235 -2.41 19.40 -5.65
N LYS A 236 -1.79 19.29 -4.47
CA LYS A 236 -1.19 18.03 -3.98
C LYS A 236 -2.24 16.91 -3.98
N ASN A 237 -1.81 15.67 -4.24
CA ASN A 237 -2.64 14.47 -4.15
C ASN A 237 -3.85 14.49 -5.11
N THR A 238 -3.69 15.08 -6.29
CA THR A 238 -4.72 15.06 -7.34
C THR A 238 -4.75 13.70 -8.02
N ILE A 239 -5.96 13.24 -8.38
CA ILE A 239 -6.20 12.11 -9.27
C ILE A 239 -7.08 12.51 -10.45
N SER A 240 -6.82 11.88 -11.58
CA SER A 240 -7.71 11.81 -12.72
C SER A 240 -7.77 10.36 -13.18
N ALA A 241 -8.94 9.71 -13.08
CA ALA A 241 -9.13 8.34 -13.54
C ALA A 241 -10.22 8.25 -14.60
N VAL A 242 -10.08 7.27 -15.48
CA VAL A 242 -11.09 6.92 -16.49
C VAL A 242 -11.32 5.41 -16.49
N LEU A 243 -12.57 4.99 -16.60
CA LEU A 243 -12.98 3.60 -16.77
C LEU A 243 -13.58 3.44 -18.18
N TYR A 244 -13.10 2.44 -18.91
CA TYR A 244 -13.45 2.19 -20.31
C TYR A 244 -13.44 0.68 -20.60
N PRO A 245 -14.12 0.21 -21.68
CA PRO A 245 -13.98 -1.16 -22.14
C PRO A 245 -12.55 -1.42 -22.59
N THR A 246 -11.94 -2.53 -22.18
CA THR A 246 -10.54 -2.88 -22.45
C THR A 246 -10.23 -2.78 -23.95
N GLY A 247 -9.15 -2.08 -24.30
CA GLY A 247 -8.75 -1.81 -25.69
C GLY A 247 -9.54 -0.70 -26.40
N ARG A 248 -10.43 0.00 -25.70
CA ARG A 248 -11.24 1.11 -26.23
C ARG A 248 -11.14 2.34 -25.33
N GLU A 249 -9.91 2.83 -25.11
CA GLU A 249 -9.55 3.89 -24.16
C GLU A 249 -10.31 5.21 -24.38
N LYS A 250 -10.77 5.46 -25.61
CA LYS A 250 -11.54 6.66 -25.97
C LYS A 250 -13.02 6.57 -25.58
N GLU A 251 -13.53 5.36 -25.33
CA GLU A 251 -14.91 5.11 -24.91
C GLU A 251 -15.03 5.19 -23.39
N VAL A 252 -14.81 6.38 -22.84
CA VAL A 252 -14.88 6.63 -21.40
C VAL A 252 -16.31 6.47 -20.89
N LEU A 253 -16.53 5.43 -20.07
CA LEU A 253 -17.81 5.16 -19.40
C LEU A 253 -17.99 6.02 -18.16
N TYR A 254 -16.91 6.18 -17.40
CA TYR A 254 -16.86 7.02 -16.21
C TYR A 254 -15.52 7.73 -16.10
N ASN A 255 -15.54 8.93 -15.56
CA ASN A 255 -14.35 9.64 -15.13
C ASN A 255 -14.42 10.00 -13.65
N ILE A 256 -13.27 9.99 -12.99
CA ILE A 256 -13.13 10.36 -11.58
C ILE A 256 -12.08 11.45 -11.50
N SER A 257 -12.38 12.53 -10.79
CA SER A 257 -11.42 13.61 -10.57
C SER A 257 -11.54 14.19 -9.18
N GLY A 258 -10.42 14.59 -8.60
CA GLY A 258 -10.39 15.19 -7.28
C GLY A 258 -9.07 15.02 -6.56
N VAL A 259 -9.12 15.03 -5.23
CA VAL A 259 -7.98 14.89 -4.34
C VAL A 259 -8.19 13.66 -3.47
N TRP A 260 -7.34 12.64 -3.61
CA TRP A 260 -7.56 11.32 -2.98
C TRP A 260 -7.42 11.33 -1.46
N THR A 261 -6.81 12.36 -0.87
CA THR A 261 -6.79 12.60 0.58
C THR A 261 -8.02 13.36 1.09
N LYS A 262 -8.83 13.92 0.18
CA LYS A 262 -9.99 14.75 0.50
C LYS A 262 -11.23 14.22 -0.20
N THR A 263 -11.61 14.85 -1.31
CA THR A 263 -12.84 14.54 -2.03
C THR A 263 -12.53 14.29 -3.48
N PHE A 264 -13.20 13.29 -4.05
CA PHE A 264 -13.27 13.08 -5.49
C PHE A 264 -14.71 12.81 -5.92
N GLU A 265 -15.00 13.18 -7.16
CA GLU A 265 -16.32 13.02 -7.77
C GLU A 265 -16.23 12.04 -8.94
N ILE A 266 -17.29 11.24 -9.10
CA ILE A 266 -17.44 10.25 -10.15
C ILE A 266 -18.52 10.75 -11.10
N HIS A 267 -18.19 10.88 -12.38
CA HIS A 267 -19.11 11.29 -13.42
C HIS A 267 -19.22 10.23 -14.52
N SER A 268 -20.40 10.09 -15.11
CA SER A 268 -20.61 9.29 -16.33
C SER A 268 -20.06 10.02 -17.56
N GLY A 269 -19.41 9.29 -18.46
CA GLY A 269 -18.86 9.82 -19.69
C GLY A 269 -17.49 10.50 -19.52
N PRO A 270 -16.99 11.19 -20.56
CA PRO A 270 -15.69 11.87 -20.53
C PRO A 270 -15.72 13.14 -19.67
N ALA A 271 -14.57 13.55 -19.12
CA ALA A 271 -14.47 14.71 -18.22
C ALA A 271 -15.04 16.02 -18.77
N LYS A 272 -15.02 16.22 -20.10
CA LYS A 272 -15.61 17.38 -20.77
C LYS A 272 -17.13 17.50 -20.63
N THR A 273 -17.82 16.43 -20.22
CA THR A 273 -19.27 16.40 -19.99
C THR A 273 -19.64 16.49 -18.51
N ASN A 274 -18.68 16.78 -17.62
CA ASN A 274 -18.94 16.86 -16.18
C ASN A 274 -19.93 17.99 -15.87
N SER A 275 -21.00 17.63 -15.17
CA SER A 275 -22.08 18.50 -14.74
C SER A 275 -22.88 17.80 -13.64
N SER A 276 -23.80 18.50 -12.99
CA SER A 276 -24.72 17.87 -12.03
C SER A 276 -25.56 16.73 -12.63
N LYS A 277 -25.80 16.72 -13.95
CA LYS A 277 -26.56 15.66 -14.63
C LYS A 277 -25.74 14.39 -14.87
N THR A 278 -24.41 14.51 -14.91
CA THR A 278 -23.50 13.38 -15.14
C THR A 278 -22.82 12.93 -13.86
N LEU A 279 -23.02 13.63 -12.73
CA LEU A 279 -22.54 13.23 -11.41
C LEU A 279 -23.26 11.94 -10.98
N VAL A 280 -22.48 10.89 -10.77
CA VAL A 280 -22.95 9.56 -10.36
C VAL A 280 -22.81 9.40 -8.86
N ASP A 281 -21.66 9.82 -8.31
CA ASP A 281 -21.32 9.60 -6.91
C ASP A 281 -20.15 10.52 -6.49
N SER A 282 -19.88 10.58 -5.19
CA SER A 282 -18.71 11.25 -4.62
C SER A 282 -18.15 10.48 -3.43
N HIS A 283 -16.89 10.71 -3.10
CA HIS A 283 -16.26 10.15 -1.91
C HIS A 283 -15.53 11.25 -1.16
N ASP A 284 -15.72 11.31 0.15
CA ASP A 284 -15.06 12.24 1.06
C ASP A 284 -14.24 11.47 2.10
N ALA A 285 -12.96 11.30 1.81
CA ALA A 285 -12.00 10.58 2.65
C ALA A 285 -11.76 11.27 4.01
N THR A 286 -12.29 12.47 4.23
CA THR A 286 -12.24 13.16 5.54
C THR A 286 -13.42 12.81 6.44
N LYS A 287 -14.46 12.17 5.90
CA LYS A 287 -15.68 11.80 6.64
C LYS A 287 -15.87 10.29 6.80
N VAL A 288 -15.09 9.49 6.09
CA VAL A 288 -15.15 8.03 6.20
C VAL A 288 -14.13 7.59 7.25
N GLU A 289 -14.64 7.07 8.36
CA GLU A 289 -13.81 6.50 9.41
C GLU A 289 -13.35 5.08 9.03
N PRO A 290 -12.07 4.76 9.16
CA PRO A 290 -11.56 3.40 9.01
C PRO A 290 -12.23 2.43 9.97
N THR A 291 -12.51 1.22 9.50
CA THR A 291 -12.83 0.10 10.39
C THR A 291 -11.53 -0.39 11.03
N GLY A 292 -11.50 -0.43 12.36
CA GLY A 292 -10.33 -0.89 13.11
C GLY A 292 -10.03 -2.37 12.87
N LEU A 293 -8.77 -2.69 12.56
CA LEU A 293 -8.31 -4.07 12.48
C LEU A 293 -8.21 -4.66 13.90
N VAL A 294 -8.91 -5.75 14.14
CA VAL A 294 -8.78 -6.57 15.35
C VAL A 294 -7.57 -7.47 15.20
N VAL A 295 -6.59 -7.27 16.08
CA VAL A 295 -5.36 -8.07 16.19
C VAL A 295 -5.34 -8.73 17.56
N ALA A 296 -4.83 -9.96 17.64
CA ALA A 296 -4.71 -10.66 18.92
C ALA A 296 -3.87 -9.85 19.94
N PRO A 297 -4.14 -9.94 21.25
CA PRO A 297 -3.29 -9.34 22.27
C PRO A 297 -1.83 -9.80 22.14
N VAL A 298 -0.87 -8.92 22.42
CA VAL A 298 0.57 -9.15 22.15
C VAL A 298 1.10 -10.41 22.84
N GLU A 299 0.61 -10.71 24.03
CA GLU A 299 0.94 -11.89 24.82
C GLU A 299 0.40 -13.20 24.23
N GLN A 300 -0.64 -13.14 23.39
CA GLN A 300 -1.26 -14.28 22.70
C GLN A 300 -0.72 -14.48 21.28
N GLN A 301 -0.11 -13.46 20.69
CA GLN A 301 0.49 -13.52 19.36
C GLN A 301 1.66 -14.51 19.31
N HIS A 302 1.89 -15.17 18.18
CA HIS A 302 3.09 -15.96 17.94
C HIS A 302 4.35 -15.07 17.91
N PRO A 303 5.56 -15.55 18.31
CA PRO A 303 6.79 -14.75 18.28
C PRO A 303 7.21 -14.17 16.91
N LEU A 304 6.64 -14.67 15.81
CA LEU A 304 6.85 -14.14 14.46
C LEU A 304 5.88 -13.00 14.10
N GLU A 305 4.83 -12.78 14.88
CA GLU A 305 3.89 -11.70 14.62
C GLU A 305 4.50 -10.35 14.97
N SER A 306 4.35 -9.39 14.05
CA SER A 306 5.04 -8.09 14.02
C SER A 306 5.00 -7.38 15.36
N ARG A 307 3.80 -7.20 15.94
CA ARG A 307 3.66 -6.42 17.19
C ARG A 307 4.32 -7.08 18.38
N ARG A 308 4.32 -8.42 18.46
CA ARG A 308 5.07 -9.15 19.49
C ARG A 308 6.57 -9.11 19.26
N ALA A 309 7.02 -9.36 18.03
CA ALA A 309 8.44 -9.35 17.68
C ALA A 309 9.08 -7.98 17.92
N TRP A 310 8.39 -6.90 17.55
CA TRP A 310 8.86 -5.53 17.64
C TRP A 310 8.46 -4.80 18.92
N ALA A 311 7.78 -5.45 19.88
CA ALA A 311 7.21 -4.80 21.06
C ALA A 311 8.20 -3.90 21.84
N LYS A 312 9.44 -4.38 22.03
CA LYS A 312 10.49 -3.62 22.74
C LYS A 312 11.00 -2.43 21.94
N VAL A 313 11.13 -2.58 20.62
CA VAL A 313 11.50 -1.50 19.71
C VAL A 313 10.41 -0.44 19.68
N ALA A 314 9.14 -0.86 19.59
CA ALA A 314 7.98 0.04 19.65
C ALA A 314 7.92 0.83 20.98
N ALA A 315 8.17 0.17 22.11
CA ALA A 315 8.22 0.83 23.41
C ALA A 315 9.36 1.86 23.52
N ALA A 316 10.51 1.59 22.90
CA ALA A 316 11.63 2.52 22.84
C ALA A 316 11.33 3.73 21.95
N VAL A 317 10.73 3.51 20.77
CA VAL A 317 10.24 4.58 19.88
C VAL A 317 9.26 5.49 20.61
N ALA A 318 8.30 4.93 21.34
CA ALA A 318 7.31 5.69 22.09
C ALA A 318 7.92 6.59 23.20
N LYS A 319 9.06 6.17 23.77
CA LYS A 319 9.80 6.93 24.79
C LYS A 319 10.83 7.90 24.19
N GLY A 320 11.10 7.82 22.89
CA GLY A 320 12.24 8.51 22.27
C GLY A 320 13.61 7.99 22.74
N ASP A 321 13.69 6.76 23.26
CA ASP A 321 14.91 6.14 23.77
C ASP A 321 15.66 5.41 22.66
N MET A 322 16.70 6.07 22.13
CA MET A 322 17.40 5.62 20.92
C MET A 322 18.44 4.55 21.15
N ASP A 323 19.04 4.55 22.33
CA ASP A 323 20.02 3.54 22.69
C ASP A 323 19.30 2.20 22.85
N THR A 324 18.16 2.20 23.56
CA THR A 324 17.31 1.01 23.67
C THR A 324 16.73 0.59 22.32
N LEU A 325 16.26 1.54 21.50
CA LEU A 325 15.75 1.24 20.15
C LEU A 325 16.82 0.51 19.33
N SER A 326 18.01 1.09 19.22
CA SER A 326 19.10 0.57 18.41
C SER A 326 19.58 -0.79 18.92
N PHE A 327 19.66 -0.95 20.24
CA PHE A 327 20.04 -2.19 20.89
C PHE A 327 19.03 -3.32 20.64
N GLU A 328 17.73 -3.09 20.90
CA GLU A 328 16.69 -4.10 20.71
C GLU A 328 16.47 -4.45 19.24
N LYS A 329 16.58 -3.46 18.33
CA LYS A 329 16.58 -3.70 16.88
C LYS A 329 17.75 -4.58 16.45
N SER A 330 18.96 -4.28 16.96
CA SER A 330 20.17 -5.06 16.63
C SER A 330 20.06 -6.51 17.08
N LYS A 331 19.42 -6.79 18.23
CA LYS A 331 19.18 -8.17 18.67
C LYS A 331 18.36 -8.97 17.67
N ILE A 332 17.27 -8.40 17.16
CA ILE A 332 16.40 -9.07 16.17
C ILE A 332 17.19 -9.30 14.87
N GLU A 333 17.90 -8.27 14.38
CA GLU A 333 18.67 -8.36 13.14
C GLU A 333 19.86 -9.34 13.22
N ASN A 334 20.53 -9.42 14.38
CA ASN A 334 21.61 -10.38 14.61
C ASN A 334 21.06 -11.81 14.69
N ALA A 335 19.99 -12.03 15.46
CA ALA A 335 19.37 -13.35 15.59
C ALA A 335 18.89 -13.88 14.22
N GLN A 336 18.34 -13.00 13.37
CA GLN A 336 17.96 -13.36 12.01
C GLN A 336 19.18 -13.70 11.14
N ARG A 337 20.25 -12.90 11.20
CA ARG A 337 21.49 -13.19 10.46
C ARG A 337 22.10 -14.54 10.86
N GLU A 338 22.14 -14.84 12.16
CA GLU A 338 22.64 -16.11 12.68
C GLU A 338 21.77 -17.29 12.24
N LEU A 339 20.44 -17.15 12.30
CA LEU A 339 19.51 -18.18 11.84
C LEU A 339 19.69 -18.48 10.34
N ARG A 340 19.84 -17.45 9.49
CA ARG A 340 20.08 -17.64 8.05
C ARG A 340 21.44 -18.26 7.77
N ALA A 341 22.48 -17.91 8.53
CA ALA A 341 23.79 -18.53 8.41
C ALA A 341 23.71 -20.02 8.73
N LYS A 342 22.97 -20.39 9.79
CA LYS A 342 22.73 -21.78 10.18
C LYS A 342 21.98 -22.56 9.10
N GLU A 343 20.84 -22.04 8.62
CA GLU A 343 20.07 -22.69 7.55
C GLU A 343 20.93 -22.93 6.29
N ARG A 344 21.71 -21.93 5.88
CA ARG A 344 22.63 -22.05 4.74
C ARG A 344 23.69 -23.13 4.97
N SER A 345 24.26 -23.21 6.18
CA SER A 345 25.24 -24.25 6.53
C SER A 345 24.64 -25.66 6.54
N GLU A 346 23.32 -25.77 6.74
CA GLU A 346 22.56 -27.02 6.74
C GLU A 346 21.92 -27.31 5.38
N GLY A 347 22.10 -26.46 4.36
CA GLY A 347 21.44 -26.58 3.06
C GLY A 347 19.92 -26.38 3.09
N ARG A 348 19.38 -25.80 4.18
CA ARG A 348 17.96 -25.49 4.34
C ARG A 348 17.64 -24.10 3.77
N VAL A 349 16.44 -23.97 3.22
CA VAL A 349 15.86 -22.69 2.79
C VAL A 349 14.70 -22.38 3.72
N TRP A 350 14.46 -21.09 3.99
CA TRP A 350 13.25 -20.67 4.70
C TRP A 350 12.00 -21.11 3.94
N GLU A 351 11.12 -21.85 4.62
CA GLU A 351 9.81 -22.17 4.11
C GLU A 351 8.81 -21.10 4.55
N ARG A 352 8.20 -20.45 3.56
CA ARG A 352 7.13 -19.48 3.77
C ARG A 352 5.91 -20.18 4.35
N ARG A 353 5.20 -19.49 5.25
CA ARG A 353 4.12 -20.11 6.05
C ARG A 353 2.79 -20.12 5.32
N TYR A 354 2.42 -19.01 4.67
CA TYR A 354 1.11 -18.82 4.06
C TYR A 354 1.15 -18.63 2.55
N PHE A 355 2.33 -18.34 2.00
CA PHE A 355 2.50 -18.04 0.58
C PHE A 355 3.54 -18.95 -0.07
N SER A 356 3.30 -19.34 -1.31
CA SER A 356 4.27 -20.07 -2.13
C SER A 356 4.67 -19.24 -3.34
N GLU A 357 5.90 -19.43 -3.79
CA GLU A 357 6.32 -18.89 -5.09
C GLU A 357 5.64 -19.68 -6.20
N PHE A 358 4.91 -18.99 -7.07
CA PHE A 358 4.34 -19.61 -8.26
C PHE A 358 5.43 -19.80 -9.31
N LYS A 359 5.68 -21.05 -9.72
CA LYS A 359 6.67 -21.40 -10.74
C LYS A 359 5.98 -21.55 -12.08
N GLY A 360 6.18 -20.60 -12.99
CA GLY A 360 5.65 -20.65 -14.35
C GLY A 360 5.14 -19.31 -14.83
N GLN A 361 4.30 -19.34 -15.86
CA GLN A 361 3.57 -18.16 -16.33
C GLN A 361 2.29 -18.02 -15.51
N ASP A 362 2.12 -16.87 -14.86
CA ASP A 362 0.95 -16.58 -14.06
C ASP A 362 -0.28 -16.40 -14.99
N PRO A 363 -1.34 -17.23 -14.87
CA PRO A 363 -2.50 -17.15 -15.76
C PRO A 363 -3.23 -15.80 -15.73
N VAL A 364 -3.21 -15.12 -14.58
CA VAL A 364 -3.79 -13.77 -14.45
C VAL A 364 -2.93 -12.77 -15.22
N LEU A 365 -1.60 -12.85 -15.13
CA LEU A 365 -0.72 -11.98 -15.91
C LEU A 365 -0.78 -12.29 -17.41
N GLU A 366 -0.94 -13.55 -17.81
CA GLU A 366 -1.12 -13.93 -19.22
C GLU A 366 -2.40 -13.35 -19.81
N SER A 367 -3.50 -13.43 -19.06
CA SER A 367 -4.81 -12.96 -19.53
C SER A 367 -4.97 -11.44 -19.43
N LEU A 368 -4.43 -10.81 -18.39
CA LEU A 368 -4.70 -9.42 -18.04
C LEU A 368 -3.47 -8.51 -18.09
N GLY A 369 -2.27 -9.03 -17.87
CA GLY A 369 -1.04 -8.24 -17.69
C GLY A 369 -0.67 -7.41 -18.91
N THR A 370 -0.88 -7.93 -20.12
CA THR A 370 -0.57 -7.22 -21.38
C THR A 370 -1.40 -5.97 -21.59
N HIS A 371 -2.62 -5.90 -21.05
CA HIS A 371 -3.48 -4.73 -21.14
C HIS A 371 -2.97 -3.54 -20.32
N VAL A 372 -2.12 -3.80 -19.33
CA VAL A 372 -1.66 -2.80 -18.35
C VAL A 372 -0.14 -2.69 -18.28
N GLY A 373 0.57 -3.28 -19.25
CA GLY A 373 2.02 -3.22 -19.34
C GLY A 373 2.75 -3.95 -18.20
N LEU A 374 2.11 -4.93 -17.55
CA LEU A 374 2.78 -5.81 -16.60
C LEU A 374 3.49 -6.95 -17.35
N PRO A 375 4.75 -7.26 -17.02
CA PRO A 375 5.46 -8.38 -17.62
C PRO A 375 4.85 -9.73 -17.20
N LEU A 376 4.82 -10.69 -18.13
CA LEU A 376 4.24 -12.03 -17.92
C LEU A 376 4.96 -12.86 -16.84
N THR A 377 6.23 -12.56 -16.57
CA THR A 377 7.05 -13.22 -15.54
C THR A 377 6.88 -12.57 -14.15
N GLY A 378 6.00 -11.58 -14.02
CA GLY A 378 5.97 -10.69 -12.87
C GLY A 378 7.17 -9.74 -12.84
N ALA A 379 7.08 -8.68 -12.04
CA ALA A 379 8.12 -7.64 -11.97
C ALA A 379 9.36 -8.03 -11.12
N TRP A 380 9.49 -9.32 -10.76
CA TRP A 380 10.53 -9.83 -9.85
C TRP A 380 11.82 -10.31 -10.52
N SER A 381 11.84 -10.45 -11.85
CA SER A 381 13.02 -10.91 -12.61
C SER A 381 14.09 -9.84 -12.75
#